data_AF-A0A0G0DDB8-F1
#
_entry.id   AF-A0A0G0DDB8-F1
#
_cell.length_a   1.000
_cell.length_b   1.000
_cell.length_c   1.000
_cell.angle_alpha   90.00
_cell.angle_beta   90.00
_cell.angle_gamma   90.00
#
_symmetry.space_group_name_H-M   'P 1'
#
loop_
_entity.id
_entity.type
_entity.pdbx_description
1 polymer ?
#
loop_
_entity_poly.entity_id
_entity_poly.type
_entity_poly.pdbx_seq_one_letter_code
_entity_poly.pdbx_strand_id
1 'polypeptide(L)'
;MTFSKKHTILGISTILLGLCLFALVIVFSIYAYTQNTQSPTEVSEEINSVYISGDAGQLENNPVTETLVTNETTPLPKQGEIKVDKNRQILNVGETLTSTEIKTIEEKYNVIFSTDTSENGIYVITTTDESNTTTLSEDLDATLETDIPVKMSADTIDWGVARIGAEKIWADSQGTGVKVAVIDTGAELTHSDLSANIVTGYDFVNNDTNPSDDNGHGTHVSGIIASTQNSAGNIGAAYQAKIMPIKVLNNEGYGYLSDVAKGIYYAADNGARIINMSLGSSSDSLTLKTAIDYAAKKGVLMVAAAGNESGSSCQYPAAYSSVICVGATDTSNKLASFSNMGSELSAPGVSNYSTYIGNTYRYMSGTSMATPHVAGAAAVVASFCTTCTTAEIRTVLKNTAVDLGTTGYDSVFGYGLVDLVAAINSLRPVEEVPVETPTTETPVTETPTTTVPDTTKNQTKQNQPQSIKFVEPETDDTNKRYVPTSVGDITVSFTLDPVLDTTTLSKIVLSMNNKTVYETEKQTDEFVLTQDILDHSQHWVRVTAYFTDGKRVSDNMVIDLTSLRNRRPRFSSRDVLGASTFSGFSQFIFGN
;
A
#
# COMPACT_ATOMS: atom_id res chain seq x y z
N MET A 1 69.54 -37.77 -20.10
CA MET A 1 68.41 -37.06 -19.47
C MET A 1 67.20 -37.99 -19.45
N THR A 2 66.98 -38.65 -18.33
CA THR A 2 65.86 -39.58 -18.10
C THR A 2 64.61 -38.78 -17.74
N PHE A 3 63.72 -38.56 -18.70
CA PHE A 3 62.39 -38.00 -18.43
C PHE A 3 61.54 -39.03 -17.68
N SER A 4 61.16 -38.65 -16.47
CA SER A 4 60.39 -39.46 -15.52
C SER A 4 59.00 -39.80 -16.08
N LYS A 5 58.71 -41.11 -16.17
CA LYS A 5 57.39 -41.71 -16.50
C LYS A 5 56.23 -41.28 -15.57
N LYS A 6 56.48 -40.46 -14.54
CA LYS A 6 55.45 -40.05 -13.57
C LYS A 6 54.50 -38.95 -14.06
N HIS A 7 54.86 -38.15 -15.06
CA HIS A 7 53.98 -37.08 -15.55
C HIS A 7 52.92 -37.55 -16.56
N THR A 8 53.15 -38.67 -17.26
CA THR A 8 52.17 -39.20 -18.23
C THR A 8 50.98 -39.86 -17.54
N ILE A 9 51.18 -40.47 -16.36
CA ILE A 9 50.11 -41.16 -15.61
C ILE A 9 49.16 -40.14 -14.95
N LEU A 10 49.68 -39.00 -14.51
CA LEU A 10 48.86 -37.97 -13.87
C LEU A 10 47.95 -37.23 -14.86
N GLY A 11 48.43 -36.98 -16.08
CA GLY A 11 47.65 -36.35 -17.15
C GLY A 11 46.53 -37.24 -17.72
N ILE A 12 46.76 -38.56 -17.75
CA ILE A 12 45.70 -39.51 -18.19
C ILE A 12 44.60 -39.61 -17.12
N SER A 13 44.96 -39.53 -15.84
CA SER A 13 44.00 -39.59 -14.73
C SER A 13 43.08 -38.35 -14.69
N THR A 14 43.60 -37.15 -14.96
CA THR A 14 42.79 -35.93 -15.00
C THR A 14 41.87 -35.88 -16.23
N ILE A 15 42.32 -36.39 -17.37
CA ILE A 15 41.48 -36.51 -18.58
C ILE A 15 40.36 -37.54 -18.37
N LEU A 16 40.66 -38.69 -17.74
CA LEU A 16 39.62 -39.68 -17.41
C LEU A 16 38.59 -39.12 -16.41
N LEU A 17 39.05 -38.37 -15.39
CA LEU A 17 38.16 -37.75 -14.42
C LEU A 17 37.26 -36.69 -15.07
N GLY A 18 37.80 -35.89 -16.00
CA GLY A 18 37.04 -34.94 -16.80
C GLY A 18 36.00 -35.60 -17.70
N LEU A 19 36.35 -36.71 -18.36
CA LEU A 19 35.42 -37.48 -19.18
C LEU A 19 34.31 -38.14 -18.35
N CYS A 20 34.63 -38.66 -17.15
CA CYS A 20 33.64 -39.18 -16.22
C CYS A 20 32.67 -38.10 -15.72
N LEU A 21 33.18 -36.90 -15.39
CA LEU A 21 32.35 -35.78 -14.98
C LEU A 21 31.45 -35.29 -16.12
N PHE A 22 31.96 -35.23 -17.35
CA PHE A 22 31.17 -34.84 -18.52
C PHE A 22 30.09 -35.88 -18.86
N ALA A 23 30.40 -37.17 -18.75
CA ALA A 23 29.41 -38.24 -18.89
C ALA A 23 28.34 -38.17 -17.79
N LEU A 24 28.72 -37.85 -16.55
CA LEU A 24 27.78 -37.64 -15.45
C LEU A 24 26.84 -36.46 -15.70
N VAL A 25 27.34 -35.35 -16.24
CA VAL A 25 26.50 -34.20 -16.62
C VAL A 25 25.53 -34.57 -17.74
N ILE A 26 25.98 -35.31 -18.77
CA ILE A 26 25.09 -35.78 -19.83
C ILE A 26 24.02 -36.73 -19.29
N VAL A 27 24.38 -37.66 -18.39
CA VAL A 27 23.42 -38.56 -17.75
C VAL A 27 22.43 -37.78 -16.88
N PHE A 28 22.88 -36.75 -16.16
CA PHE A 28 22.01 -35.88 -15.37
C PHE A 28 21.09 -35.03 -16.25
N SER A 29 21.58 -34.52 -17.39
CA SER A 29 20.78 -33.77 -18.35
C SER A 29 19.76 -34.66 -19.08
N ILE A 30 20.12 -35.90 -19.42
CA ILE A 30 19.18 -36.88 -19.97
C ILE A 30 18.17 -37.30 -18.91
N TYR A 31 18.59 -37.52 -17.66
CA TYR A 31 17.70 -37.83 -16.54
C TYR A 31 16.71 -36.67 -16.27
N ALA A 32 17.20 -35.43 -16.21
CA ALA A 32 16.36 -34.24 -16.06
C ALA A 32 15.42 -34.05 -17.25
N TYR A 33 15.86 -34.35 -18.47
CA TYR A 33 15.03 -34.30 -19.67
C TYR A 33 13.94 -35.39 -19.65
N THR A 34 14.26 -36.62 -19.24
CA THR A 34 13.27 -37.70 -19.08
C THR A 34 12.27 -37.45 -17.96
N GLN A 35 12.66 -36.71 -16.92
CA GLN A 35 11.74 -36.25 -15.87
C GLN A 35 10.85 -35.09 -16.31
N ASN A 36 11.20 -34.40 -17.41
CA ASN A 36 10.41 -33.29 -17.96
C ASN A 36 9.50 -33.72 -19.13
N THR A 37 9.49 -35.00 -19.50
CA THR A 37 8.58 -35.60 -20.47
C THR A 37 7.71 -36.67 -19.81
N GLN A 38 6.98 -36.29 -18.77
CA GLN A 38 5.72 -36.93 -18.41
C GLN A 38 4.64 -35.86 -18.40
N SER A 39 3.72 -35.95 -19.36
CA SER A 39 2.47 -35.22 -19.35
C SER A 39 1.77 -35.41 -17.99
N PRO A 40 1.23 -34.35 -17.36
CA PRO A 40 0.46 -34.56 -16.15
C PRO A 40 -0.90 -35.14 -16.53
N THR A 41 -1.06 -36.41 -16.19
CA THR A 41 -2.36 -37.04 -16.02
C THR A 41 -3.04 -36.40 -14.81
N GLU A 42 -4.22 -35.83 -15.02
CA GLU A 42 -5.12 -35.36 -13.96
C GLU A 42 -5.45 -36.51 -13.00
N VAL A 43 -5.12 -36.34 -11.71
CA VAL A 43 -5.84 -36.96 -10.60
C VAL A 43 -5.86 -35.97 -9.45
N SER A 44 -7.08 -35.54 -9.11
CA SER A 44 -7.46 -34.71 -7.98
C SER A 44 -7.35 -35.44 -6.64
N GLU A 45 -6.79 -34.79 -5.62
CA GLU A 45 -7.19 -35.02 -4.23
C GLU A 45 -7.34 -33.67 -3.50
N GLU A 46 -8.55 -33.48 -2.99
CA GLU A 46 -9.07 -32.31 -2.29
C GLU A 46 -8.37 -32.08 -0.94
N ILE A 47 -8.11 -30.80 -0.62
CA ILE A 47 -8.10 -30.35 0.77
C ILE A 47 -9.00 -29.12 0.86
N ASN A 48 -10.15 -29.33 1.51
CA ASN A 48 -11.24 -28.38 1.72
C ASN A 48 -10.80 -27.09 2.43
N SER A 49 -11.09 -25.95 1.81
CA SER A 49 -11.46 -24.73 2.53
C SER A 49 -12.80 -24.23 1.98
N VAL A 50 -13.86 -24.48 2.75
CA VAL A 50 -15.25 -24.15 2.45
C VAL A 50 -15.45 -22.63 2.53
N TYR A 51 -15.82 -21.99 1.42
CA TYR A 51 -16.81 -20.91 1.35
C TYR A 51 -17.47 -20.95 -0.04
N ILE A 52 -18.80 -21.05 -0.06
CA ILE A 52 -19.63 -21.39 -1.22
C ILE A 52 -19.87 -20.15 -2.09
N SER A 53 -19.50 -20.23 -3.38
CA SER A 53 -20.13 -19.44 -4.45
C SER A 53 -20.46 -20.38 -5.61
N GLY A 54 -21.74 -20.71 -5.76
CA GLY A 54 -22.23 -21.58 -6.82
C GLY A 54 -22.41 -20.84 -8.15
N ASP A 55 -21.76 -21.42 -9.17
CA ASP A 55 -22.16 -21.54 -10.57
C ASP A 55 -22.26 -20.31 -11.48
N ALA A 56 -21.22 -20.13 -12.30
CA ALA A 56 -21.31 -19.55 -13.64
C ALA A 56 -20.70 -20.56 -14.62
N GLY A 57 -21.56 -21.31 -15.32
CA GLY A 57 -21.18 -22.25 -16.37
C GLY A 57 -20.62 -21.54 -17.60
N GLN A 58 -19.57 -22.11 -18.17
CA GLN A 58 -18.85 -21.61 -19.34
C GLN A 58 -19.61 -21.82 -20.67
N LEU A 59 -19.38 -20.91 -21.61
CA LEU A 59 -19.82 -21.00 -23.00
C LEU A 59 -18.63 -21.41 -23.90
N GLU A 60 -18.79 -22.50 -24.65
CA GLU A 60 -17.91 -22.89 -25.76
C GLU A 60 -18.38 -22.28 -27.09
N ASN A 61 -17.39 -22.03 -27.97
CA ASN A 61 -17.53 -21.44 -29.31
C ASN A 61 -17.99 -22.45 -30.38
N ASN A 62 -18.93 -22.08 -31.27
CA ASN A 62 -18.71 -22.04 -32.73
C ASN A 62 -19.90 -21.46 -33.54
N PRO A 63 -19.68 -21.00 -34.79
CA PRO A 63 -20.49 -19.99 -35.50
C PRO A 63 -21.44 -20.58 -36.56
N VAL A 64 -22.61 -19.97 -36.79
CA VAL A 64 -23.31 -19.95 -38.09
C VAL A 64 -24.23 -18.72 -38.18
N THR A 65 -24.11 -18.00 -39.30
CA THR A 65 -24.97 -16.93 -39.85
C THR A 65 -26.43 -17.34 -40.08
N GLU A 66 -27.42 -16.50 -39.74
CA GLU A 66 -28.45 -15.99 -40.67
C GLU A 66 -29.48 -15.04 -40.01
N THR A 67 -29.60 -13.87 -40.62
CA THR A 67 -30.81 -13.04 -40.88
C THR A 67 -31.75 -12.61 -39.74
N LEU A 68 -31.78 -11.29 -39.55
CA LEU A 68 -32.78 -10.48 -38.84
C LEU A 68 -34.23 -10.74 -39.30
N VAL A 69 -35.16 -10.96 -38.36
CA VAL A 69 -36.51 -10.37 -38.35
C VAL A 69 -36.91 -10.07 -36.90
N THR A 70 -37.52 -8.91 -36.70
CA THR A 70 -37.78 -8.15 -35.48
C THR A 70 -39.00 -8.61 -34.65
N ASN A 71 -38.99 -8.17 -33.37
CA ASN A 71 -40.11 -8.03 -32.41
C ASN A 71 -40.31 -9.16 -31.39
N GLU A 72 -39.44 -9.24 -30.38
CA GLU A 72 -39.87 -9.53 -29.01
C GLU A 72 -39.01 -8.70 -28.04
N THR A 73 -39.61 -7.69 -27.43
CA THR A 73 -39.04 -6.96 -26.28
C THR A 73 -39.08 -7.87 -25.07
N THR A 74 -38.03 -8.68 -24.91
CA THR A 74 -37.74 -9.32 -23.64
C THR A 74 -37.28 -8.24 -22.64
N PRO A 75 -37.83 -8.19 -21.41
CA PRO A 75 -37.37 -7.24 -20.40
C PRO A 75 -35.87 -7.43 -20.14
N LEU A 76 -35.12 -6.32 -20.18
CA LEU A 76 -33.68 -6.36 -19.96
C LEU A 76 -33.37 -6.90 -18.54
N PRO A 77 -32.36 -7.78 -18.38
CA PRO A 77 -31.90 -8.19 -17.06
C PRO A 77 -31.39 -7.00 -16.27
N LYS A 78 -31.47 -7.08 -14.93
CA LYS A 78 -31.04 -6.05 -13.97
C LYS A 78 -29.56 -5.68 -14.16
N GLN A 79 -29.26 -4.77 -15.08
CA GLN A 79 -27.94 -4.18 -15.29
C GLN A 79 -27.80 -2.91 -14.44
N GLY A 80 -26.64 -2.76 -13.80
CA GLY A 80 -26.33 -1.77 -12.76
C GLY A 80 -26.27 -0.31 -13.17
N GLU A 81 -27.11 0.15 -14.09
CA GLU A 81 -27.39 1.57 -14.29
C GLU A 81 -28.65 1.95 -13.51
N ILE A 82 -28.53 2.88 -12.55
CA ILE A 82 -29.69 3.43 -11.84
C ILE A 82 -30.37 4.43 -12.78
N LYS A 83 -31.24 3.92 -13.65
CA LYS A 83 -32.16 4.72 -14.45
C LYS A 83 -33.58 4.33 -14.07
N VAL A 84 -34.41 5.32 -13.77
CA VAL A 84 -35.84 5.11 -13.57
C VAL A 84 -36.46 4.81 -14.92
N ASP A 85 -36.87 3.56 -15.13
CA ASP A 85 -37.68 3.17 -16.28
C ASP A 85 -39.16 3.39 -15.94
N LYS A 86 -39.79 4.35 -16.61
CA LYS A 86 -41.21 4.68 -16.38
C LYS A 86 -42.16 3.59 -16.88
N ASN A 87 -41.69 2.74 -17.79
CA ASN A 87 -42.47 1.66 -18.39
C ASN A 87 -42.44 0.40 -17.52
N ARG A 88 -41.52 0.32 -16.55
CA ARG A 88 -41.45 -0.77 -15.58
C ARG A 88 -42.30 -0.43 -14.35
N GLN A 89 -43.33 -1.21 -14.09
CA GLN A 89 -44.31 -0.96 -13.02
C GLN A 89 -44.45 -2.16 -12.09
N ILE A 90 -44.80 -1.89 -10.84
CA ILE A 90 -45.18 -2.87 -9.81
C ILE A 90 -46.70 -2.96 -9.81
N LEU A 91 -47.24 -4.14 -10.09
CA LEU A 91 -48.63 -4.50 -9.93
C LEU A 91 -48.78 -5.36 -8.68
N ASN A 92 -49.41 -4.82 -7.64
CA ASN A 92 -49.67 -5.56 -6.41
C ASN A 92 -51.16 -5.91 -6.32
N VAL A 93 -51.46 -7.19 -6.52
CA VAL A 93 -52.81 -7.78 -6.50
C VAL A 93 -53.13 -8.38 -5.12
N GLY A 94 -52.13 -8.51 -4.23
CA GLY A 94 -52.29 -9.08 -2.89
C GLY A 94 -52.54 -10.59 -2.83
N GLU A 95 -52.77 -11.24 -3.98
CA GLU A 95 -52.91 -12.69 -4.12
C GLU A 95 -52.16 -13.25 -5.33
N THR A 96 -51.92 -14.56 -5.33
CA THR A 96 -51.17 -15.22 -6.40
C THR A 96 -52.08 -15.55 -7.57
N LEU A 97 -51.82 -14.93 -8.71
CA LEU A 97 -52.43 -15.21 -10.00
C LEU A 97 -51.93 -16.55 -10.58
N THR A 98 -52.84 -17.27 -11.21
CA THR A 98 -52.52 -18.45 -12.02
C THR A 98 -51.94 -18.06 -13.38
N SER A 99 -51.24 -18.98 -14.04
CA SER A 99 -50.69 -18.74 -15.39
C SER A 99 -51.77 -18.42 -16.43
N THR A 100 -53.01 -18.89 -16.23
CA THR A 100 -54.14 -18.58 -17.12
C THR A 100 -54.62 -17.14 -16.92
N GLU A 101 -54.66 -16.67 -15.68
CA GLU A 101 -55.03 -15.29 -15.36
C GLU A 101 -53.97 -14.32 -15.85
N ILE A 102 -52.68 -14.61 -15.63
CA ILE A 102 -51.57 -13.81 -16.16
C ILE A 102 -51.71 -13.62 -17.67
N LYS A 103 -51.87 -14.71 -18.42
CA LYS A 103 -52.04 -14.64 -19.89
C LYS A 103 -53.28 -13.82 -20.30
N THR A 104 -54.38 -13.98 -19.57
CA THR A 104 -55.61 -13.21 -19.83
C THR A 104 -55.40 -11.73 -19.58
N ILE A 105 -54.62 -11.36 -18.55
CA ILE A 105 -54.28 -9.98 -18.21
C ILE A 105 -53.36 -9.37 -19.26
N GLU A 106 -52.31 -10.09 -19.68
CA GLU A 106 -51.39 -9.64 -20.73
C GLU A 106 -52.15 -9.31 -22.02
N GLU A 107 -53.02 -10.22 -22.48
CA GLU A 107 -53.83 -10.04 -23.68
C GLU A 107 -54.86 -8.91 -23.53
N LYS A 108 -55.52 -8.81 -22.38
CA LYS A 108 -56.61 -7.84 -22.16
C LYS A 108 -56.11 -6.41 -22.01
N TYR A 109 -54.98 -6.20 -21.34
CA TYR A 109 -54.48 -4.86 -20.98
C TYR A 109 -53.22 -4.45 -21.70
N ASN A 110 -52.70 -5.31 -22.59
CA ASN A 110 -51.49 -5.08 -23.38
C ASN A 110 -50.28 -4.74 -22.49
N VAL A 111 -50.06 -5.58 -21.48
CA VAL A 111 -48.91 -5.51 -20.55
C VAL A 111 -48.12 -6.81 -20.64
N ILE A 112 -46.85 -6.79 -20.23
CA ILE A 112 -45.99 -7.98 -20.23
C ILE A 112 -45.52 -8.22 -18.81
N PHE A 113 -45.75 -9.42 -18.25
CA PHE A 113 -45.21 -9.78 -16.95
C PHE A 113 -43.72 -10.10 -17.07
N SER A 114 -42.95 -9.65 -16.09
CA SER A 114 -41.58 -10.09 -15.90
C SER A 114 -41.56 -11.60 -15.62
N THR A 115 -40.45 -12.26 -15.96
CA THR A 115 -40.20 -13.66 -15.60
C THR A 115 -39.82 -13.84 -14.13
N ASP A 116 -39.80 -12.76 -13.34
CA ASP A 116 -39.51 -12.79 -11.91
C ASP A 116 -40.59 -13.57 -11.14
N THR A 117 -40.17 -14.34 -10.13
CA THR A 117 -41.10 -15.03 -9.24
C THR A 117 -41.90 -14.00 -8.45
N SER A 118 -43.24 -14.08 -8.54
CA SER A 118 -44.11 -13.26 -7.70
C SER A 118 -44.08 -13.73 -6.25
N GLU A 119 -44.07 -12.79 -5.32
CA GLU A 119 -44.14 -13.06 -3.88
C GLU A 119 -45.26 -12.22 -3.28
N ASN A 120 -46.19 -12.84 -2.54
CA ASN A 120 -47.37 -12.17 -1.96
C ASN A 120 -48.25 -11.39 -2.97
N GLY A 121 -48.35 -11.86 -4.22
CA GLY A 121 -49.16 -11.20 -5.24
C GLY A 121 -48.55 -9.91 -5.81
N ILE A 122 -47.25 -9.69 -5.60
CA ILE A 122 -46.49 -8.59 -6.20
C ILE A 122 -45.88 -9.07 -7.52
N TYR A 123 -46.20 -8.38 -8.60
CA TYR A 123 -45.74 -8.64 -9.95
C TYR A 123 -45.02 -7.42 -10.52
N VAL A 124 -44.02 -7.67 -11.36
CA VAL A 124 -43.38 -6.62 -12.18
C VAL A 124 -43.95 -6.74 -13.59
N ILE A 125 -44.45 -5.63 -14.14
CA ILE A 125 -44.95 -5.56 -15.50
C ILE A 125 -44.21 -4.49 -16.31
N THR A 126 -44.10 -4.71 -17.61
CA THR A 126 -43.66 -3.69 -18.57
C THR A 126 -44.88 -3.17 -19.32
N THR A 127 -45.01 -1.86 -19.41
CA THR A 127 -46.12 -1.16 -20.06
C THR A 127 -45.65 -0.39 -21.28
N THR A 128 -46.58 -0.15 -22.21
CA THR A 128 -46.39 0.65 -23.41
C THR A 128 -47.42 1.77 -23.44
N ASP A 129 -47.30 2.72 -24.38
CA ASP A 129 -48.30 3.79 -24.55
C ASP A 129 -49.71 3.26 -24.91
N GLU A 130 -49.79 1.99 -25.33
CA GLU A 130 -51.05 1.30 -25.65
C GLU A 130 -51.64 0.51 -24.45
N SER A 131 -50.94 0.44 -23.32
CA SER A 131 -51.39 -0.31 -22.14
C SER A 131 -52.54 0.40 -21.42
N ASN A 132 -53.60 -0.33 -21.05
CA ASN A 132 -54.73 0.22 -20.32
C ASN A 132 -54.61 -0.01 -18.79
N THR A 133 -53.65 0.69 -18.19
CA THR A 133 -53.22 0.48 -16.80
C THR A 133 -54.22 0.94 -15.74
N THR A 134 -55.04 1.95 -16.04
CA THR A 134 -56.09 2.43 -15.11
C THR A 134 -57.19 1.39 -14.95
N THR A 135 -57.69 0.84 -16.06
CA THR A 135 -58.70 -0.24 -16.01
C THR A 135 -58.12 -1.52 -15.41
N LEU A 136 -56.84 -1.82 -15.65
CA LEU A 136 -56.14 -2.95 -15.03
C LEU A 136 -56.18 -2.87 -13.50
N SER A 137 -55.79 -1.73 -12.91
CA SER A 137 -55.80 -1.55 -11.45
C SER A 137 -57.20 -1.62 -10.86
N GLU A 138 -58.22 -1.09 -11.56
CA GLU A 138 -59.61 -1.10 -11.09
C GLU A 138 -60.24 -2.50 -11.15
N ASP A 139 -60.06 -3.22 -12.26
CA ASP A 139 -60.66 -4.54 -12.46
C ASP A 139 -60.07 -5.62 -11.54
N LEU A 140 -58.82 -5.43 -11.08
CA LEU A 140 -58.12 -6.35 -10.18
C LEU A 140 -58.11 -5.90 -8.71
N ASP A 141 -58.73 -4.76 -8.37
CA ASP A 141 -58.59 -4.12 -7.05
C ASP A 141 -57.12 -4.02 -6.59
N ALA A 142 -56.24 -3.69 -7.54
CA ALA A 142 -54.78 -3.77 -7.39
C ALA A 142 -54.16 -2.37 -7.33
N THR A 143 -53.00 -2.26 -6.67
CA THR A 143 -52.20 -1.02 -6.71
C THR A 143 -51.15 -1.09 -7.80
N LEU A 144 -50.97 0.03 -8.50
CA LEU A 144 -49.99 0.15 -9.57
C LEU A 144 -49.04 1.33 -9.30
N GLU A 145 -47.74 1.06 -9.26
CA GLU A 145 -46.71 2.08 -9.02
C GLU A 145 -45.51 1.87 -9.95
N THR A 146 -44.72 2.92 -10.17
CA THR A 146 -43.45 2.78 -10.93
C THR A 146 -42.47 1.95 -10.13
N ASP A 147 -41.80 1.00 -10.77
CA ASP A 147 -40.79 0.17 -10.10
C ASP A 147 -39.47 0.95 -10.00
N ILE A 148 -39.30 1.60 -8.85
CA ILE A 148 -38.14 2.44 -8.57
C ILE A 148 -36.95 1.55 -8.20
N PRO A 149 -35.82 1.62 -8.92
CA PRO A 149 -34.62 0.89 -8.54
C PRO A 149 -34.14 1.36 -7.16
N VAL A 150 -34.03 0.43 -6.22
CA VAL A 150 -33.48 0.70 -4.88
C VAL A 150 -31.97 0.46 -4.89
N LYS A 151 -31.21 1.37 -4.28
CA LYS A 151 -29.79 1.20 -3.96
C LYS A 151 -29.61 1.09 -2.45
N MET A 152 -28.58 0.39 -2.00
CA MET A 152 -28.02 0.68 -0.67
C MET A 152 -27.51 2.13 -0.70
N SER A 153 -27.94 3.00 0.21
CA SER A 153 -27.62 4.43 0.15
C SER A 153 -26.98 4.97 1.43
N ALA A 154 -25.68 5.21 1.35
CA ALA A 154 -25.06 6.51 1.60
C ALA A 154 -23.70 6.56 0.86
N ASP A 155 -23.19 7.75 0.57
CA ASP A 155 -21.76 7.92 0.29
C ASP A 155 -20.99 7.32 1.47
N THR A 156 -20.13 6.33 1.22
CA THR A 156 -19.25 5.81 2.24
C THR A 156 -17.97 6.64 2.21
N ILE A 157 -17.73 7.43 3.26
CA ILE A 157 -16.40 8.01 3.44
C ILE A 157 -15.52 6.91 4.01
N ASP A 158 -14.54 6.43 3.23
CA ASP A 158 -13.56 5.48 3.73
C ASP A 158 -12.92 6.00 5.02
N TRP A 159 -12.64 5.10 5.95
CA TRP A 159 -12.05 5.47 7.24
C TRP A 159 -10.74 6.24 7.07
N GLY A 160 -9.98 5.93 6.01
CA GLY A 160 -8.72 6.58 5.72
C GLY A 160 -8.89 8.01 5.25
N VAL A 161 -9.87 8.27 4.38
CA VAL A 161 -10.28 9.61 3.94
C VAL A 161 -10.73 10.45 5.14
N ALA A 162 -11.53 9.86 6.04
CA ALA A 162 -11.92 10.51 7.29
C ALA A 162 -10.73 10.74 8.25
N ARG A 163 -9.80 9.78 8.31
CA ARG A 163 -8.66 9.83 9.23
C ARG A 163 -7.68 10.94 8.89
N ILE A 164 -7.47 11.23 7.61
CA ILE A 164 -6.66 12.39 7.18
C ILE A 164 -7.43 13.72 7.29
N GLY A 165 -8.72 13.68 7.64
CA GLY A 165 -9.57 14.86 7.83
C GLY A 165 -10.03 15.53 6.54
N ALA A 166 -10.10 14.80 5.43
CA ALA A 166 -10.49 15.37 4.13
C ALA A 166 -11.92 15.94 4.15
N GLU A 167 -12.84 15.20 4.76
CA GLU A 167 -14.26 15.55 4.88
C GLU A 167 -14.50 16.86 5.63
N LYS A 168 -13.59 17.22 6.54
CA LYS A 168 -13.65 18.47 7.31
C LYS A 168 -13.19 19.69 6.52
N ILE A 169 -12.50 19.46 5.40
CA ILE A 169 -11.83 20.50 4.60
C ILE A 169 -12.53 20.69 3.24
N TRP A 170 -13.42 19.79 2.84
CA TRP A 170 -14.17 19.94 1.61
C TRP A 170 -15.08 21.17 1.52
N ALA A 171 -15.29 21.92 2.61
CA ALA A 171 -15.91 23.25 2.51
C ALA A 171 -14.94 24.31 1.96
N ASP A 172 -13.64 24.14 2.21
CA ASP A 172 -12.57 25.06 1.82
C ASP A 172 -11.93 24.68 0.48
N SER A 173 -11.67 23.39 0.27
CA SER A 173 -10.95 22.90 -0.92
C SER A 173 -11.21 21.42 -1.19
N GLN A 174 -11.44 21.08 -2.46
CA GLN A 174 -11.85 19.73 -2.90
C GLN A 174 -10.93 19.13 -3.98
N GLY A 175 -9.79 19.78 -4.29
CA GLY A 175 -8.89 19.33 -5.37
C GLY A 175 -9.14 19.99 -6.73
N THR A 176 -10.06 20.94 -6.83
CA THR A 176 -10.48 21.56 -8.10
C THR A 176 -9.30 22.14 -8.87
N GLY A 177 -9.23 21.86 -10.17
CA GLY A 177 -8.17 22.36 -11.06
C GLY A 177 -6.81 21.67 -10.90
N VAL A 178 -6.69 20.69 -10.00
CA VAL A 178 -5.46 19.91 -9.83
C VAL A 178 -5.56 18.60 -10.60
N LYS A 179 -4.54 18.32 -11.42
CA LYS A 179 -4.40 17.05 -12.13
C LYS A 179 -3.43 16.14 -11.39
N VAL A 180 -3.89 14.95 -11.05
CA VAL A 180 -3.11 13.88 -10.42
C VAL A 180 -2.95 12.75 -11.42
N ALA A 181 -1.70 12.45 -11.80
CA ALA A 181 -1.40 11.28 -12.62
C ALA A 181 -1.29 10.04 -11.73
N VAL A 182 -2.00 8.97 -12.10
CA VAL A 182 -1.96 7.68 -11.42
C VAL A 182 -1.23 6.71 -12.33
N ILE A 183 0.04 6.44 -12.01
CA ILE A 183 0.90 5.51 -12.75
C ILE A 183 0.70 4.12 -12.14
N ASP A 184 -0.10 3.28 -12.79
CA ASP A 184 -0.61 2.02 -12.22
C ASP A 184 -1.07 1.04 -13.31
N THR A 185 -2.06 0.19 -13.03
CA THR A 185 -2.71 -0.79 -13.92
C THR A 185 -3.77 -0.18 -14.85
N GLY A 186 -4.00 1.13 -14.78
CA GLY A 186 -5.05 1.84 -15.53
C GLY A 186 -6.13 2.40 -14.60
N ALA A 187 -7.27 2.81 -15.17
CA ALA A 187 -8.49 3.09 -14.41
C ALA A 187 -9.73 2.66 -15.21
N GLU A 188 -10.80 2.24 -14.54
CA GLU A 188 -12.11 2.05 -15.17
C GLU A 188 -12.70 3.43 -15.56
N LEU A 189 -12.54 3.80 -16.82
CA LEU A 189 -12.85 5.15 -17.33
C LEU A 189 -14.35 5.48 -17.25
N THR A 190 -15.21 4.47 -17.23
CA THR A 190 -16.67 4.57 -17.19
C THR A 190 -17.26 4.32 -15.80
N HIS A 191 -16.43 4.10 -14.77
CA HIS A 191 -16.92 3.89 -13.41
C HIS A 191 -17.77 5.10 -13.00
N SER A 192 -19.00 4.86 -12.54
CA SER A 192 -19.98 5.91 -12.20
C SER A 192 -19.41 6.94 -11.23
N ASP A 193 -18.57 6.47 -10.32
CA ASP A 193 -17.91 7.28 -9.29
C ASP A 193 -16.55 7.89 -9.67
N LEU A 194 -16.03 7.66 -10.88
CA LEU A 194 -14.74 8.23 -11.34
C LEU A 194 -14.85 9.00 -12.65
N SER A 195 -15.75 8.60 -13.54
CA SER A 195 -15.82 9.07 -14.92
C SER A 195 -15.83 10.59 -15.07
N ALA A 196 -16.47 11.32 -14.15
CA ALA A 196 -16.49 12.79 -14.17
C ALA A 196 -15.11 13.44 -13.85
N ASN A 197 -14.21 12.69 -13.23
CA ASN A 197 -12.87 13.13 -12.83
C ASN A 197 -11.75 12.56 -13.70
N ILE A 198 -12.01 11.58 -14.56
CA ILE A 198 -11.03 11.06 -15.51
C ILE A 198 -10.74 12.10 -16.60
N VAL A 199 -9.45 12.31 -16.88
CA VAL A 199 -8.96 13.03 -18.06
C VAL A 199 -8.12 12.09 -18.94
N THR A 200 -7.76 12.53 -20.14
CA THR A 200 -6.96 11.73 -21.07
C THR A 200 -5.67 11.23 -20.43
N GLY A 201 -5.48 9.91 -20.51
CA GLY A 201 -4.31 9.19 -20.05
C GLY A 201 -3.59 8.46 -21.18
N TYR A 202 -2.77 7.47 -20.85
CA TYR A 202 -2.05 6.66 -21.86
C TYR A 202 -1.73 5.27 -21.34
N ASP A 203 -1.71 4.28 -22.23
CA ASP A 203 -1.33 2.91 -21.94
C ASP A 203 0.05 2.59 -22.55
N PHE A 204 1.06 2.44 -21.68
CA PHE A 204 2.40 2.05 -22.09
C PHE A 204 2.61 0.53 -22.18
N VAL A 205 1.70 -0.27 -21.63
CA VAL A 205 1.72 -1.74 -21.72
C VAL A 205 1.33 -2.17 -23.13
N ASN A 206 0.23 -1.62 -23.65
CA ASN A 206 -0.27 -1.91 -24.99
C ASN A 206 0.14 -0.86 -26.04
N ASN A 207 0.76 0.24 -25.59
CA ASN A 207 1.22 1.35 -26.43
C ASN A 207 0.09 2.00 -27.24
N ASP A 208 -0.99 2.39 -26.55
CA ASP A 208 -2.12 3.09 -27.11
C ASP A 208 -2.68 4.16 -26.15
N THR A 209 -3.73 4.87 -26.56
CA THR A 209 -4.35 5.96 -25.79
C THR A 209 -5.48 5.49 -24.87
N ASN A 210 -5.67 4.19 -24.66
CA ASN A 210 -6.72 3.62 -23.83
C ASN A 210 -6.15 3.01 -22.53
N PRO A 211 -6.02 3.80 -21.45
CA PRO A 211 -5.50 3.35 -20.15
C PRO A 211 -6.56 2.62 -19.31
N SER A 212 -7.46 1.85 -19.94
CA SER A 212 -8.48 1.09 -19.23
C SER A 212 -7.85 0.04 -18.32
N ASP A 213 -8.40 -0.08 -17.12
CA ASP A 213 -7.94 -1.06 -16.13
C ASP A 213 -8.45 -2.46 -16.46
N ASP A 214 -7.56 -3.44 -16.33
CA ASP A 214 -7.81 -4.88 -16.50
C ASP A 214 -7.34 -5.70 -15.28
N ASN A 215 -6.97 -5.03 -14.18
CA ASN A 215 -6.58 -5.63 -12.90
C ASN A 215 -7.48 -5.17 -11.73
N GLY A 216 -7.78 -3.87 -11.70
CA GLY A 216 -8.61 -3.22 -10.68
C GLY A 216 -7.82 -2.42 -9.63
N HIS A 217 -6.52 -2.64 -9.48
CA HIS A 217 -5.70 -1.91 -8.51
C HIS A 217 -5.65 -0.39 -8.79
N GLY A 218 -5.48 0.00 -10.05
CA GLY A 218 -5.38 1.41 -10.44
C GLY A 218 -6.71 2.14 -10.34
N THR A 219 -7.82 1.44 -10.60
CA THR A 219 -9.18 1.91 -10.31
C THR A 219 -9.37 2.15 -8.82
N HIS A 220 -8.90 1.24 -7.96
CA HIS A 220 -8.97 1.38 -6.50
C HIS A 220 -8.17 2.57 -5.98
N VAL A 221 -6.93 2.69 -6.42
CA VAL A 221 -6.04 3.82 -6.10
C VAL A 221 -6.64 5.14 -6.55
N SER A 222 -7.22 5.20 -7.76
CA SER A 222 -7.85 6.40 -8.30
C SER A 222 -9.06 6.85 -7.47
N GLY A 223 -9.86 5.90 -6.96
CA GLY A 223 -11.00 6.21 -6.09
C GLY A 223 -10.63 6.80 -4.74
N ILE A 224 -9.54 6.36 -4.12
CA ILE A 224 -9.06 6.95 -2.87
C ILE A 224 -8.69 8.42 -3.08
N ILE A 225 -8.16 8.77 -4.26
CA ILE A 225 -7.81 10.14 -4.60
C ILE A 225 -9.05 10.97 -4.92
N ALA A 226 -9.89 10.51 -5.85
CA ALA A 226 -10.88 11.37 -6.49
C ALA A 226 -12.19 10.67 -6.91
N SER A 227 -12.65 9.65 -6.18
CA SER A 227 -14.05 9.23 -6.37
C SER A 227 -15.00 10.37 -6.02
N THR A 228 -16.03 10.55 -6.83
CA THR A 228 -16.86 11.75 -6.83
C THR A 228 -17.85 11.78 -5.67
N GLN A 229 -18.18 12.97 -5.18
CA GLN A 229 -19.34 13.11 -4.31
C GLN A 229 -20.63 13.11 -5.14
N ASN A 230 -21.28 11.94 -5.27
CA ASN A 230 -22.49 11.78 -6.08
C ASN A 230 -23.62 11.03 -5.36
N SER A 231 -23.55 10.90 -4.03
CA SER A 231 -24.52 10.15 -3.21
C SER A 231 -24.54 8.64 -3.47
N ALA A 232 -23.47 8.07 -4.01
CA ALA A 232 -23.26 6.64 -4.19
C ALA A 232 -21.78 6.28 -3.99
N GLY A 233 -21.51 5.06 -3.51
CA GLY A 233 -20.14 4.55 -3.52
C GLY A 233 -19.23 5.14 -2.45
N ASN A 234 -18.11 5.71 -2.88
CA ASN A 234 -17.03 6.22 -2.04
C ASN A 234 -16.77 7.70 -2.34
N ILE A 235 -16.23 8.47 -1.40
CA ILE A 235 -15.72 9.82 -1.71
C ILE A 235 -14.20 9.85 -1.54
N GLY A 236 -13.49 10.27 -2.59
CA GLY A 236 -12.05 10.41 -2.57
C GLY A 236 -11.59 11.63 -1.77
N ALA A 237 -10.36 11.61 -1.29
CA ALA A 237 -9.78 12.70 -0.50
C ALA A 237 -9.86 14.07 -1.21
N ALA A 238 -9.71 14.09 -2.53
CA ALA A 238 -9.80 15.24 -3.42
C ALA A 238 -10.84 15.00 -4.53
N TYR A 239 -12.12 14.87 -4.15
CA TYR A 239 -13.20 14.44 -5.06
C TYR A 239 -13.50 15.36 -6.26
N GLN A 240 -12.86 16.53 -6.39
CA GLN A 240 -12.91 17.38 -7.60
C GLN A 240 -11.58 17.46 -8.36
N ALA A 241 -10.54 16.73 -7.92
CA ALA A 241 -9.31 16.59 -8.67
C ALA A 241 -9.52 15.78 -9.95
N LYS A 242 -8.67 16.01 -10.95
CA LYS A 242 -8.68 15.26 -12.20
C LYS A 242 -7.65 14.14 -12.19
N ILE A 243 -8.07 12.93 -12.50
CA ILE A 243 -7.21 11.74 -12.58
C ILE A 243 -6.75 11.55 -14.02
N MET A 244 -5.43 11.52 -14.22
CA MET A 244 -4.79 11.10 -15.46
C MET A 244 -4.30 9.66 -15.28
N PRO A 245 -5.05 8.64 -15.73
CA PRO A 245 -4.62 7.25 -15.62
C PRO A 245 -3.48 6.97 -16.59
N ILE A 246 -2.37 6.42 -16.10
CA ILE A 246 -1.21 6.04 -16.90
C ILE A 246 -0.94 4.57 -16.63
N LYS A 247 -1.32 3.72 -17.59
CA LYS A 247 -1.19 2.27 -17.46
C LYS A 247 0.25 1.87 -17.79
N VAL A 248 0.95 1.35 -16.80
CA VAL A 248 2.33 0.82 -16.89
C VAL A 248 2.44 -0.59 -16.33
N LEU A 249 1.38 -1.08 -15.68
CA LEU A 249 1.25 -2.44 -15.16
C LEU A 249 0.15 -3.19 -15.94
N ASN A 250 0.40 -4.46 -16.25
CA ASN A 250 -0.54 -5.34 -16.94
C ASN A 250 -1.65 -5.88 -16.01
N ASN A 251 -2.51 -6.75 -16.53
CA ASN A 251 -3.61 -7.39 -15.80
C ASN A 251 -3.18 -8.19 -14.55
N GLU A 252 -1.92 -8.63 -14.47
CA GLU A 252 -1.34 -9.33 -13.32
C GLU A 252 -0.67 -8.36 -12.31
N GLY A 253 -0.65 -7.06 -12.61
CA GLY A 253 0.01 -6.04 -11.78
C GLY A 253 1.53 -5.94 -12.01
N TYR A 254 2.05 -6.57 -13.07
CA TYR A 254 3.46 -6.52 -13.44
C TYR A 254 3.73 -5.46 -14.51
N GLY A 255 4.87 -4.79 -14.42
CA GLY A 255 5.30 -3.83 -15.43
C GLY A 255 6.81 -3.63 -15.42
N TYR A 256 7.30 -2.96 -16.46
CA TYR A 256 8.72 -2.68 -16.63
C TYR A 256 9.07 -1.28 -16.15
N LEU A 257 10.24 -1.12 -15.51
CA LEU A 257 10.75 0.19 -15.11
C LEU A 257 10.86 1.19 -16.28
N SER A 258 11.04 0.69 -17.51
CA SER A 258 11.03 1.51 -18.73
C SER A 258 9.68 2.18 -18.95
N ASP A 259 8.58 1.48 -18.68
CA ASP A 259 7.23 2.00 -18.91
C ASP A 259 6.81 2.92 -17.76
N VAL A 260 7.22 2.60 -16.53
CA VAL A 260 7.13 3.53 -15.39
C VAL A 260 7.85 4.84 -15.71
N ALA A 261 9.09 4.79 -16.22
CA ALA A 261 9.85 5.97 -16.58
C ALA A 261 9.18 6.80 -17.69
N LYS A 262 8.68 6.15 -18.76
CA LYS A 262 7.90 6.83 -19.81
C LYS A 262 6.62 7.46 -19.25
N GLY A 263 5.93 6.77 -18.35
CA GLY A 263 4.76 7.27 -17.65
C GLY A 263 5.03 8.54 -16.84
N ILE A 264 6.16 8.59 -16.14
CA ILE A 264 6.60 9.78 -15.39
C ILE A 264 6.84 10.97 -16.34
N TYR A 265 7.53 10.74 -17.46
CA TYR A 265 7.71 11.78 -18.49
C TYR A 265 6.36 12.28 -19.03
N TYR A 266 5.49 11.35 -19.42
CA TYR A 266 4.16 11.67 -19.95
C TYR A 266 3.34 12.49 -18.95
N ALA A 267 3.30 12.10 -17.68
CA ALA A 267 2.60 12.84 -16.64
C ALA A 267 3.10 14.28 -16.53
N ALA A 268 4.41 14.46 -16.44
CA ALA A 268 5.04 15.77 -16.30
C ALA A 268 4.85 16.64 -17.56
N ASP A 269 4.83 16.04 -18.74
CA ASP A 269 4.63 16.73 -20.02
C ASP A 269 3.17 17.11 -20.26
N ASN A 270 2.23 16.34 -19.71
CA ASN A 270 0.80 16.56 -19.87
C ASN A 270 0.15 17.30 -18.68
N GLY A 271 0.96 18.00 -17.89
CA GLY A 271 0.49 18.95 -16.88
C GLY A 271 -0.08 18.30 -15.62
N ALA A 272 0.37 17.10 -15.26
CA ALA A 272 0.13 16.59 -13.91
C ALA A 272 0.87 17.47 -12.89
N ARG A 273 0.18 17.91 -11.83
CA ARG A 273 0.81 18.63 -10.71
C ARG A 273 1.34 17.65 -9.66
N ILE A 274 0.72 16.48 -9.58
CA ILE A 274 1.04 15.39 -8.65
C ILE A 274 1.09 14.08 -9.43
N ILE A 275 2.04 13.21 -9.10
CA ILE A 275 2.15 11.83 -9.59
C ILE A 275 2.03 10.89 -8.39
N ASN A 276 1.07 9.97 -8.45
CA ASN A 276 0.90 8.85 -7.53
C ASN A 276 1.47 7.57 -8.18
N MET A 277 2.39 6.90 -7.48
CA MET A 277 2.98 5.62 -7.88
C MET A 277 2.77 4.59 -6.76
N SER A 278 1.66 3.87 -6.83
CA SER A 278 1.33 2.79 -5.90
C SER A 278 2.00 1.47 -6.29
N LEU A 279 3.31 1.54 -6.59
CA LEU A 279 4.14 0.47 -7.12
C LEU A 279 5.58 0.64 -6.61
N GLY A 280 6.38 -0.43 -6.73
CA GLY A 280 7.76 -0.41 -6.25
C GLY A 280 8.64 -1.48 -6.87
N SER A 281 9.95 -1.26 -6.79
CA SER A 281 10.99 -2.22 -7.15
C SER A 281 12.13 -2.13 -6.14
N SER A 282 12.76 -3.27 -5.85
CA SER A 282 13.95 -3.33 -4.98
C SER A 282 15.21 -2.74 -5.61
N SER A 283 15.20 -2.46 -6.92
CA SER A 283 16.41 -2.08 -7.68
C SER A 283 16.41 -0.59 -8.03
N ASP A 284 17.53 0.08 -7.71
CA ASP A 284 17.85 1.40 -8.25
C ASP A 284 18.03 1.33 -9.77
N SER A 285 17.67 2.40 -10.48
CA SER A 285 17.77 2.48 -11.92
C SER A 285 18.01 3.92 -12.35
N LEU A 286 19.13 4.16 -13.03
CA LEU A 286 19.47 5.47 -13.59
C LEU A 286 18.36 6.00 -14.51
N THR A 287 17.72 5.13 -15.29
CA THR A 287 16.60 5.52 -16.18
C THR A 287 15.41 6.05 -15.38
N LEU A 288 15.04 5.33 -14.32
CA LEU A 288 13.95 5.74 -13.44
C LEU A 288 14.30 7.02 -12.69
N LYS A 289 15.51 7.11 -12.12
CA LYS A 289 16.01 8.30 -11.44
C LYS A 289 15.99 9.53 -12.35
N THR A 290 16.42 9.39 -13.60
CA THR A 290 16.41 10.49 -14.57
C THR A 290 15.00 11.00 -14.85
N ALA A 291 14.01 10.10 -14.97
CA ALA A 291 12.61 10.48 -15.16
C ALA A 291 12.04 11.20 -13.92
N ILE A 292 12.35 10.70 -12.73
CA ILE A 292 11.99 11.34 -11.46
C ILE A 292 12.60 12.74 -11.35
N ASP A 293 13.88 12.91 -11.66
CA ASP A 293 14.57 14.20 -11.60
C ASP A 293 14.01 15.18 -12.65
N TYR A 294 13.60 14.69 -13.83
CA TYR A 294 12.90 15.49 -14.84
C TYR A 294 11.55 16.01 -14.34
N ALA A 295 10.72 15.14 -13.75
CA ALA A 295 9.43 15.52 -13.19
C ALA A 295 9.60 16.51 -12.01
N ALA A 296 10.58 16.29 -11.13
CA ALA A 296 10.93 17.23 -10.07
C ALA A 296 11.34 18.60 -10.63
N LYS A 297 12.16 18.64 -11.68
CA LYS A 297 12.58 19.90 -12.33
C LYS A 297 11.41 20.64 -12.98
N LYS A 298 10.37 19.93 -13.43
CA LYS A 298 9.10 20.51 -13.88
C LYS A 298 8.17 20.95 -12.75
N GLY A 299 8.57 20.78 -11.49
CA GLY A 299 7.78 21.15 -10.33
C GLY A 299 6.64 20.20 -10.03
N VAL A 300 6.73 18.93 -10.46
CA VAL A 300 5.72 17.91 -10.16
C VAL A 300 6.03 17.25 -8.82
N LEU A 301 5.02 17.14 -7.95
CA LEU A 301 5.14 16.41 -6.69
C LEU A 301 5.00 14.91 -6.96
N MET A 302 5.92 14.09 -6.46
CA MET A 302 5.85 12.64 -6.64
C MET A 302 5.64 11.97 -5.29
N VAL A 303 4.72 11.01 -5.26
CA VAL A 303 4.33 10.24 -4.08
C VAL A 303 4.37 8.77 -4.46
N ALA A 304 5.03 7.93 -3.67
CA ALA A 304 5.15 6.51 -3.96
C ALA A 304 5.08 5.63 -2.71
N ALA A 305 4.58 4.41 -2.91
CA ALA A 305 4.42 3.41 -1.86
C ALA A 305 5.78 2.95 -1.30
N ALA A 306 5.88 2.82 0.03
CA ALA A 306 7.11 2.33 0.66
C ALA A 306 7.46 0.88 0.29
N GLY A 307 6.46 0.05 -0.03
CA GLY A 307 6.60 -1.40 -0.22
C GLY A 307 6.03 -2.19 0.95
N ASN A 308 5.91 -3.51 0.77
CA ASN A 308 5.13 -4.38 1.67
C ASN A 308 5.95 -5.57 2.22
N GLU A 309 7.24 -5.37 2.48
CA GLU A 309 8.20 -6.38 2.93
C GLU A 309 8.56 -6.22 4.41
N SER A 310 7.58 -5.85 5.23
CA SER A 310 7.57 -5.92 6.70
C SER A 310 8.79 -5.28 7.37
N GLY A 311 8.86 -3.95 7.33
CA GLY A 311 9.92 -3.17 7.98
C GLY A 311 11.20 -3.00 7.15
N SER A 312 11.22 -3.49 5.90
CA SER A 312 12.29 -3.19 4.95
C SER A 312 12.35 -1.70 4.62
N SER A 313 13.42 -1.21 4.01
CA SER A 313 13.50 0.19 3.55
C SER A 313 12.52 0.47 2.40
N CYS A 314 12.17 1.74 2.20
CA CYS A 314 11.42 2.18 1.02
C CYS A 314 11.99 1.59 -0.28
N GLN A 315 11.11 1.11 -1.15
CA GLN A 315 11.44 0.64 -2.50
C GLN A 315 11.60 1.80 -3.48
N TYR A 316 12.16 1.57 -4.66
CA TYR A 316 12.20 2.56 -5.73
C TYR A 316 10.88 2.57 -6.51
N PRO A 317 10.32 3.75 -6.85
CA PRO A 317 10.94 5.07 -6.78
C PRO A 317 10.81 5.81 -5.44
N ALA A 318 10.08 5.28 -4.46
CA ALA A 318 9.86 5.93 -3.16
C ALA A 318 11.16 6.25 -2.39
N ALA A 319 12.22 5.46 -2.58
CA ALA A 319 13.53 5.68 -1.96
C ALA A 319 14.30 6.90 -2.53
N TYR A 320 13.88 7.48 -3.67
CA TYR A 320 14.52 8.69 -4.17
C TYR A 320 14.11 9.91 -3.34
N SER A 321 15.09 10.75 -2.99
CA SER A 321 14.86 11.93 -2.14
C SER A 321 13.83 12.93 -2.70
N SER A 322 13.63 12.98 -4.01
CA SER A 322 12.63 13.84 -4.67
C SER A 322 11.21 13.27 -4.63
N VAL A 323 11.02 12.05 -4.11
CA VAL A 323 9.74 11.35 -3.99
C VAL A 323 9.36 11.25 -2.51
N ILE A 324 8.08 11.47 -2.20
CA ILE A 324 7.54 11.19 -0.87
C ILE A 324 7.33 9.69 -0.75
N CYS A 325 8.10 9.03 0.13
CA CYS A 325 7.86 7.64 0.49
C CYS A 325 6.72 7.54 1.51
N VAL A 326 5.71 6.72 1.23
CA VAL A 326 4.50 6.60 2.05
C VAL A 326 4.38 5.24 2.73
N GLY A 327 4.39 5.25 4.07
CA GLY A 327 4.11 4.08 4.91
C GLY A 327 2.61 3.90 5.18
N ALA A 328 2.19 2.67 5.50
CA ALA A 328 0.79 2.31 5.73
C ALA A 328 0.47 2.18 7.22
N THR A 329 -0.63 2.79 7.66
CA THR A 329 -1.18 2.63 9.01
C THR A 329 -2.54 1.95 9.02
N ASP A 330 -2.88 1.33 10.14
CA ASP A 330 -4.23 0.82 10.41
C ASP A 330 -5.13 1.83 11.14
N THR A 331 -6.37 1.44 11.40
CA THR A 331 -7.38 2.24 12.11
C THR A 331 -7.00 2.57 13.56
N SER A 332 -6.02 1.85 14.13
CA SER A 332 -5.49 2.08 15.47
C SER A 332 -4.24 2.98 15.47
N ASN A 333 -3.93 3.63 14.34
CA ASN A 333 -2.70 4.41 14.13
C ASN A 333 -1.41 3.59 14.35
N LYS A 334 -1.46 2.27 14.15
CA LYS A 334 -0.26 1.43 14.16
C LYS A 334 0.27 1.29 12.75
N LEU A 335 1.59 1.15 12.63
CA LEU A 335 2.18 0.75 11.36
C LEU A 335 1.61 -0.62 10.96
N ALA A 336 1.14 -0.73 9.73
CA ALA A 336 0.66 -2.00 9.20
C ALA A 336 1.81 -3.02 9.20
N SER A 337 1.53 -4.26 9.59
CA SER A 337 2.56 -5.30 9.77
C SER A 337 3.38 -5.58 8.52
N PHE A 338 2.82 -5.33 7.33
CA PHE A 338 3.50 -5.47 6.05
C PHE A 338 4.30 -4.23 5.65
N SER A 339 4.04 -3.04 6.22
CA SER A 339 4.60 -1.79 5.71
C SER A 339 6.12 -1.77 5.81
N ASN A 340 6.77 -1.31 4.75
CA ASN A 340 8.16 -0.87 4.82
C ASN A 340 8.30 0.38 5.70
N MET A 341 9.53 0.60 6.15
CA MET A 341 9.99 1.63 7.08
C MET A 341 10.94 2.62 6.39
N GLY A 342 11.22 3.73 7.06
CA GLY A 342 11.96 4.87 6.51
C GLY A 342 11.11 5.74 5.59
N SER A 343 9.78 5.68 5.75
CA SER A 343 8.83 6.55 5.07
C SER A 343 9.06 8.01 5.46
N GLU A 344 8.72 8.93 4.56
CA GLU A 344 8.69 10.36 4.90
C GLU A 344 7.38 10.72 5.58
N LEU A 345 6.28 10.15 5.08
CA LEU A 345 4.93 10.34 5.61
C LEU A 345 4.25 8.98 5.75
N SER A 346 3.29 8.92 6.65
CA SER A 346 2.41 7.77 6.80
C SER A 346 0.98 8.13 6.46
N ALA A 347 0.21 7.15 6.01
CA ALA A 347 -1.19 7.33 5.71
C ALA A 347 -1.98 6.01 5.87
N PRO A 348 -3.32 6.09 5.96
CA PRO A 348 -4.21 4.93 6.02
C PRO A 348 -3.98 3.94 4.87
N GLY A 349 -3.64 2.69 5.19
CA GLY A 349 -3.34 1.67 4.18
C GLY A 349 -3.85 0.27 4.50
N VAL A 350 -4.75 0.12 5.48
CA VAL A 350 -5.34 -1.18 5.86
C VAL A 350 -6.85 -1.10 5.72
N SER A 351 -7.44 -2.07 5.00
CA SER A 351 -8.88 -2.19 4.78
C SER A 351 -9.52 -0.88 4.28
N ASN A 352 -8.93 -0.29 3.23
CA ASN A 352 -9.48 0.90 2.59
C ASN A 352 -10.52 0.52 1.54
N TYR A 353 -11.72 1.08 1.67
CA TYR A 353 -12.82 0.95 0.72
C TYR A 353 -12.64 1.92 -0.44
N SER A 354 -12.74 1.44 -1.68
CA SER A 354 -12.66 2.29 -2.86
C SER A 354 -13.29 1.62 -4.07
N THR A 355 -13.39 2.36 -5.17
CA THR A 355 -13.86 1.92 -6.50
C THR A 355 -13.07 0.72 -7.01
N TYR A 356 -13.71 -0.15 -7.80
CA TYR A 356 -13.08 -1.33 -8.37
C TYR A 356 -13.76 -1.68 -9.70
N ILE A 357 -13.06 -2.42 -10.56
CA ILE A 357 -13.53 -2.73 -11.92
C ILE A 357 -14.93 -3.37 -11.93
N GLY A 358 -15.67 -3.11 -13.00
CA GLY A 358 -17.06 -3.57 -13.16
C GLY A 358 -18.06 -2.65 -12.48
N ASN A 359 -17.70 -1.38 -12.26
CA ASN A 359 -18.49 -0.40 -11.52
C ASN A 359 -18.82 -0.88 -10.09
N THR A 360 -17.84 -1.51 -9.43
CA THR A 360 -17.96 -2.11 -8.10
C THR A 360 -17.05 -1.42 -7.08
N TYR A 361 -16.99 -1.95 -5.86
CA TYR A 361 -16.14 -1.42 -4.79
C TYR A 361 -15.49 -2.56 -4.02
N ARG A 362 -14.29 -2.33 -3.48
CA ARG A 362 -13.51 -3.36 -2.78
C ARG A 362 -12.73 -2.79 -1.60
N TYR A 363 -12.54 -3.60 -0.57
CA TYR A 363 -11.57 -3.34 0.49
C TYR A 363 -10.20 -3.87 0.08
N MET A 364 -9.16 -3.03 0.14
CA MET A 364 -7.77 -3.42 -0.12
C MET A 364 -6.83 -2.90 0.97
N SER A 365 -5.67 -3.54 1.10
CA SER A 365 -4.62 -3.15 2.05
C SER A 365 -3.26 -3.15 1.36
N GLY A 366 -2.44 -2.17 1.70
CA GLY A 366 -1.09 -2.01 1.18
C GLY A 366 -0.59 -0.58 1.35
N THR A 367 0.72 -0.39 1.28
CA THR A 367 1.30 0.97 1.09
C THR A 367 0.79 1.61 -0.21
N SER A 368 0.36 0.80 -1.18
CA SER A 368 -0.40 1.22 -2.36
C SER A 368 -1.70 1.96 -2.07
N MET A 369 -2.39 1.67 -0.96
CA MET A 369 -3.61 2.37 -0.52
C MET A 369 -3.29 3.58 0.36
N ALA A 370 -2.14 3.57 1.05
CA ALA A 370 -1.67 4.74 1.80
C ALA A 370 -1.22 5.89 0.87
N THR A 371 -0.51 5.57 -0.20
CA THR A 371 0.01 6.53 -1.19
C THR A 371 -1.06 7.48 -1.74
N PRO A 372 -2.24 7.02 -2.21
CA PRO A 372 -3.28 7.90 -2.75
C PRO A 372 -3.92 8.83 -1.71
N HIS A 373 -3.90 8.51 -0.41
CA HIS A 373 -4.33 9.45 0.62
C HIS A 373 -3.40 10.66 0.68
N VAL A 374 -2.09 10.46 0.57
CA VAL A 374 -1.09 11.54 0.55
C VAL A 374 -1.19 12.33 -0.77
N ALA A 375 -1.37 11.65 -1.90
CA ALA A 375 -1.57 12.32 -3.19
C ALA A 375 -2.86 13.16 -3.22
N GLY A 376 -3.96 12.65 -2.66
CA GLY A 376 -5.22 13.38 -2.50
C GLY A 376 -5.09 14.57 -1.55
N ALA A 377 -4.44 14.39 -0.40
CA ALA A 377 -4.15 15.49 0.52
C ALA A 377 -3.33 16.60 -0.16
N ALA A 378 -2.28 16.22 -0.91
CA ALA A 378 -1.49 17.16 -1.70
C ALA A 378 -2.35 17.91 -2.74
N ALA A 379 -3.32 17.24 -3.38
CA ALA A 379 -4.21 17.87 -4.35
C ALA A 379 -5.16 18.89 -3.70
N VAL A 380 -5.68 18.59 -2.51
CA VAL A 380 -6.50 19.55 -1.73
C VAL A 380 -5.66 20.76 -1.29
N VAL A 381 -4.43 20.55 -0.81
CA VAL A 381 -3.52 21.66 -0.46
C VAL A 381 -3.17 22.49 -1.69
N ALA A 382 -2.91 21.83 -2.83
CA ALA A 382 -2.56 22.50 -4.09
C ALA A 382 -3.70 23.34 -4.68
N SER A 383 -4.95 22.93 -4.49
CA SER A 383 -6.13 23.69 -4.91
C SER A 383 -6.48 24.82 -3.95
N PHE A 384 -6.19 24.66 -2.65
CA PHE A 384 -6.34 25.73 -1.66
C PHE A 384 -5.28 26.82 -1.84
N CYS A 385 -4.00 26.43 -1.91
CA CYS A 385 -2.89 27.33 -2.16
C CYS A 385 -2.43 27.23 -3.63
N THR A 386 -3.13 27.95 -4.50
CA THR A 386 -2.85 27.93 -5.95
C THR A 386 -1.47 28.48 -6.32
N THR A 387 -0.88 29.32 -5.46
CA THR A 387 0.47 29.88 -5.61
C THR A 387 1.58 29.00 -5.01
N CYS A 388 1.24 28.00 -4.19
CA CYS A 388 2.24 27.14 -3.56
C CYS A 388 2.93 26.25 -4.60
N THR A 389 4.25 26.23 -4.54
CA THR A 389 5.08 25.23 -5.21
C THR A 389 4.85 23.85 -4.60
N THR A 390 5.20 22.80 -5.35
CA THR A 390 5.11 21.42 -4.86
C THR A 390 6.07 21.13 -3.71
N ALA A 391 7.20 21.85 -3.63
CA ALA A 391 8.10 21.80 -2.48
C ALA A 391 7.48 22.40 -1.21
N GLU A 392 6.75 23.52 -1.34
CA GLU A 392 5.98 24.11 -0.23
C GLU A 392 4.84 23.18 0.20
N ILE A 393 4.12 22.57 -0.75
CA ILE A 393 3.07 21.58 -0.45
C ILE A 393 3.64 20.39 0.33
N ARG A 394 4.77 19.80 -0.13
CA ARG A 394 5.47 18.73 0.61
C ARG A 394 5.87 19.18 2.01
N THR A 395 6.35 20.41 2.15
CA THR A 395 6.76 20.97 3.45
C THR A 395 5.58 21.15 4.39
N VAL A 396 4.44 21.63 3.90
CA VAL A 396 3.20 21.76 4.66
C VAL A 396 2.77 20.40 5.17
N LEU A 397 2.57 19.42 4.27
CA LEU A 397 2.13 18.07 4.64
C LEU A 397 3.04 17.43 5.69
N LYS A 398 4.36 17.63 5.54
CA LYS A 398 5.38 17.14 6.47
C LYS A 398 5.30 17.82 7.84
N ASN A 399 5.21 19.14 7.88
CA ASN A 399 5.26 19.90 9.12
C ASN A 399 3.95 19.83 9.92
N THR A 400 2.85 19.49 9.26
CA THR A 400 1.52 19.39 9.89
C THR A 400 1.07 17.95 10.12
N ALA A 401 1.88 16.95 9.76
CA ALA A 401 1.57 15.55 10.02
C ALA A 401 1.37 15.29 11.53
N VAL A 402 0.46 14.38 11.86
CA VAL A 402 0.31 13.87 13.22
C VAL A 402 1.54 13.02 13.54
N ASP A 403 2.43 13.56 14.35
CA ASP A 403 3.59 12.87 14.89
C ASP A 403 3.14 11.62 15.68
N LEU A 404 3.43 10.45 15.15
CA LEU A 404 3.13 9.16 15.75
C LEU A 404 4.45 8.50 16.12
N GLY A 405 4.50 7.79 17.26
CA GLY A 405 5.70 7.10 17.68
C GLY A 405 6.67 8.02 18.44
N THR A 406 7.91 8.13 17.95
CA THR A 406 8.94 8.95 18.61
C THR A 406 8.86 10.38 18.11
N THR A 407 8.84 11.34 19.02
CA THR A 407 8.74 12.76 18.65
C THR A 407 9.73 13.18 17.56
N GLY A 408 9.19 13.82 16.52
CA GLY A 408 9.90 14.24 15.32
C GLY A 408 9.91 13.15 14.25
N TYR A 409 10.90 13.18 13.36
CA TYR A 409 11.04 12.12 12.38
C TYR A 409 11.45 10.81 13.08
N ASP A 410 10.75 9.72 12.76
CA ASP A 410 11.17 8.37 13.09
C ASP A 410 11.06 7.42 11.90
N SER A 411 11.77 6.29 11.96
CA SER A 411 11.81 5.32 10.86
C SER A 411 10.52 4.50 10.71
N VAL A 412 9.58 4.58 11.65
CA VAL A 412 8.32 3.83 11.62
C VAL A 412 7.28 4.64 10.85
N PHE A 413 7.06 5.90 11.24
CA PHE A 413 5.99 6.74 10.72
C PHE A 413 6.47 7.92 9.85
N GLY A 414 7.79 8.11 9.74
CA GLY A 414 8.36 9.28 9.10
C GLY A 414 8.15 10.52 9.94
N TYR A 415 7.72 11.61 9.33
CA TYR A 415 7.26 12.80 10.04
C TYR A 415 5.86 12.65 10.65
N GLY A 416 5.17 11.53 10.38
CA GLY A 416 3.87 11.22 10.96
C GLY A 416 2.78 10.93 9.92
N LEU A 417 1.56 10.77 10.43
CA LEU A 417 0.37 10.51 9.61
C LEU A 417 -0.18 11.81 9.05
N VAL A 418 -0.41 11.88 7.74
CA VAL A 418 -0.90 13.09 7.06
C VAL A 418 -2.21 13.65 7.67
N ASP A 419 -2.20 14.94 8.00
CA ASP A 419 -3.35 15.67 8.55
C ASP A 419 -3.69 16.86 7.65
N LEU A 420 -4.81 16.73 6.93
CA LEU A 420 -5.26 17.75 5.99
C LEU A 420 -5.86 18.97 6.69
N VAL A 421 -6.44 18.78 7.88
CA VAL A 421 -7.00 19.87 8.67
C VAL A 421 -5.89 20.77 9.17
N ALA A 422 -4.84 20.19 9.75
CA ALA A 422 -3.66 20.93 10.18
C ALA A 422 -2.95 21.58 8.99
N ALA A 423 -2.84 20.88 7.85
CA ALA A 423 -2.25 21.42 6.62
C ALA A 423 -2.95 22.70 6.14
N ILE A 424 -4.28 22.67 5.97
CA ILE A 424 -5.04 23.85 5.53
C ILE A 424 -5.00 24.97 6.57
N ASN A 425 -5.12 24.65 7.87
CA ASN A 425 -5.03 25.66 8.92
C ASN A 425 -3.68 26.39 8.94
N SER A 426 -2.57 25.69 8.66
CA SER A 426 -1.24 26.30 8.59
C SER A 426 -1.08 27.30 7.43
N LEU A 427 -1.95 27.23 6.42
CA LEU A 427 -1.94 28.08 5.24
C LEU A 427 -2.94 29.24 5.35
N ARG A 428 -3.81 29.24 6.36
CA ARG A 428 -4.73 30.36 6.60
C ARG A 428 -3.93 31.57 7.09
N PRO A 429 -4.22 32.78 6.59
CA PRO A 429 -3.66 34.00 7.16
C PRO A 429 -3.96 34.04 8.66
N VAL A 430 -2.97 34.37 9.47
CA VAL A 430 -3.23 34.72 10.87
C VAL A 430 -4.08 35.98 10.85
N GLU A 431 -5.30 35.94 11.39
CA GLU A 431 -6.06 37.16 11.65
C GLU A 431 -5.20 38.04 12.56
N GLU A 432 -4.73 39.17 12.03
CA GLU A 432 -4.11 40.20 12.86
C GLU A 432 -5.19 40.72 13.81
N VAL A 433 -5.11 40.29 15.07
CA VAL A 433 -5.86 40.96 16.15
C VAL A 433 -5.45 42.43 16.10
N PRO A 434 -6.40 43.39 16.00
CA PRO A 434 -6.05 44.81 15.99
C PRO A 434 -5.22 45.12 17.23
N VAL A 435 -3.95 45.44 17.03
CA VAL A 435 -3.08 45.95 18.09
C VAL A 435 -3.70 47.27 18.52
N GLU A 436 -4.32 47.31 19.71
CA GLU A 436 -4.67 48.56 20.36
C GLU A 436 -3.40 49.42 20.41
N THR A 437 -3.43 50.54 19.70
CA THR A 437 -2.29 51.44 19.57
C THR A 437 -1.91 51.95 20.96
N PRO A 438 -0.67 51.74 21.44
CA PRO A 438 -0.24 52.37 22.68
C PRO A 438 -0.19 53.87 22.46
N THR A 439 -0.96 54.63 23.25
CA THR A 439 -0.94 56.09 23.27
C THR A 439 0.50 56.56 23.48
N THR A 440 1.00 57.37 22.56
CA THR A 440 2.34 57.94 22.56
C THR A 440 2.56 58.81 23.80
N GLU A 441 3.40 58.35 24.73
CA GLU A 441 4.10 59.24 25.67
C GLU A 441 5.50 59.54 25.13
N THR A 442 5.79 60.83 25.07
CA THR A 442 6.96 61.49 24.49
C THR A 442 8.29 61.02 25.10
N PRO A 443 9.36 60.77 24.31
CA PRO A 443 10.67 60.42 24.85
C PRO A 443 11.41 61.67 25.35
N VAL A 444 11.96 61.59 26.57
CA VAL A 444 12.92 62.58 27.11
C VAL A 444 14.33 62.18 26.66
N THR A 445 15.00 63.16 26.06
CA THR A 445 16.38 63.13 25.55
C THR A 445 17.42 62.89 26.65
N GLU A 446 18.26 61.86 26.50
CA GLU A 446 19.59 61.82 27.12
C GLU A 446 20.69 61.47 26.09
N THR A 447 21.76 62.26 26.16
CA THR A 447 22.91 62.39 25.25
C THR A 447 23.91 61.22 25.40
N PRO A 448 24.64 60.79 24.34
CA PRO A 448 25.53 59.64 24.40
C PRO A 448 26.89 59.98 25.03
N THR A 449 27.44 59.04 25.80
CA THR A 449 28.86 59.04 26.20
C THR A 449 29.56 57.81 25.63
N THR A 450 30.62 58.07 24.88
CA THR A 450 31.53 57.14 24.22
C THR A 450 32.44 56.45 25.25
N THR A 451 32.57 55.11 25.17
CA THR A 451 33.81 54.41 25.57
C THR A 451 34.00 53.15 24.72
N VAL A 452 35.16 53.09 24.07
CA VAL A 452 35.78 51.89 23.47
C VAL A 452 36.55 51.15 24.56
N PRO A 453 36.57 49.80 24.55
CA PRO A 453 37.86 49.13 24.60
C PRO A 453 38.05 48.03 23.54
N ASP A 454 39.34 47.82 23.26
CA ASP A 454 39.96 47.04 22.19
C ASP A 454 40.36 45.61 22.63
N THR A 455 40.60 44.75 21.64
CA THR A 455 41.26 43.42 21.63
C THR A 455 40.53 42.26 22.36
N THR A 456 40.45 41.03 21.86
CA THR A 456 41.49 40.23 21.19
C THR A 456 40.87 39.02 20.47
N LYS A 457 41.55 38.56 19.41
CA LYS A 457 41.32 37.30 18.69
C LYS A 457 41.18 36.11 19.64
N ASN A 458 40.19 35.25 19.42
CA ASN A 458 40.27 33.86 19.84
C ASN A 458 39.85 32.92 18.72
N GLN A 459 40.74 31.97 18.47
CA GLN A 459 40.65 30.96 17.43
C GLN A 459 39.46 30.03 17.70
N THR A 460 38.61 29.84 16.72
CA THR A 460 37.62 28.76 16.67
C THR A 460 38.34 27.41 16.73
N LYS A 461 38.40 26.79 17.91
CA LYS A 461 38.52 25.34 18.03
C LYS A 461 37.24 24.74 17.46
N GLN A 462 37.39 23.83 16.49
CA GLN A 462 36.30 23.05 15.94
C GLN A 462 35.58 22.30 17.07
N ASN A 463 34.28 22.59 17.26
CA ASN A 463 33.38 21.72 18.02
C ASN A 463 33.22 20.42 17.23
N GLN A 464 33.95 19.37 17.63
CA GLN A 464 33.62 18.01 17.22
C GLN A 464 32.33 17.61 17.95
N PRO A 465 31.31 17.06 17.26
CA PRO A 465 30.08 16.61 17.90
C PRO A 465 30.38 15.43 18.84
N GLN A 466 29.87 15.48 20.07
CA GLN A 466 29.93 14.36 21.02
C GLN A 466 29.15 13.17 20.48
N SER A 467 29.72 11.97 20.57
CA SER A 467 29.08 10.72 20.17
C SER A 467 29.13 9.68 21.29
N ILE A 468 28.13 8.80 21.31
CA ILE A 468 28.14 7.55 22.09
C ILE A 468 28.23 6.40 21.11
N LYS A 469 28.97 5.35 21.43
CA LYS A 469 29.13 4.17 20.56
C LYS A 469 29.07 2.89 21.36
N PHE A 470 28.48 1.86 20.77
CA PHE A 470 28.70 0.50 21.23
C PHE A 470 30.14 0.06 20.96
N VAL A 471 30.75 -0.62 21.93
CA VAL A 471 32.10 -1.18 21.88
C VAL A 471 32.00 -2.70 21.69
N GLU A 472 31.04 -3.34 22.37
CA GLU A 472 30.77 -4.78 22.23
C GLU A 472 29.25 -5.03 22.25
N PRO A 473 28.76 -6.04 21.51
CA PRO A 473 29.49 -6.82 20.51
C PRO A 473 29.83 -6.02 19.25
N GLU A 474 30.86 -6.42 18.51
CA GLU A 474 31.14 -5.85 17.19
C GLU A 474 29.97 -6.14 16.23
N THR A 475 29.54 -5.10 15.51
CA THR A 475 28.44 -5.18 14.54
C THR A 475 28.96 -5.04 13.12
N ASP A 476 28.25 -5.58 12.14
CA ASP A 476 28.46 -5.22 10.73
C ASP A 476 28.33 -3.70 10.52
N ASP A 477 29.38 -3.07 9.99
CA ASP A 477 29.48 -1.62 9.76
C ASP A 477 28.34 -1.07 8.89
N THR A 478 27.73 -1.91 8.04
CA THR A 478 26.69 -1.46 7.10
C THR A 478 25.28 -1.47 7.70
N ASN A 479 25.00 -2.36 8.66
CA ASN A 479 23.65 -2.57 9.20
C ASN A 479 23.55 -2.48 10.72
N LYS A 480 24.66 -2.22 11.42
CA LYS A 480 24.78 -2.27 12.88
C LYS A 480 24.13 -3.51 13.49
N ARG A 481 24.33 -4.66 12.84
CA ARG A 481 23.73 -5.95 13.21
C ARG A 481 24.78 -6.87 13.84
N TYR A 482 24.44 -7.47 14.96
CA TYR A 482 25.17 -8.55 15.60
C TYR A 482 24.39 -9.87 15.45
N VAL A 483 25.04 -10.90 14.89
CA VAL A 483 24.46 -12.24 14.72
C VAL A 483 25.25 -13.22 15.60
N PRO A 484 24.75 -13.57 16.79
CA PRO A 484 25.44 -14.52 17.68
C PRO A 484 25.51 -15.92 17.09
N THR A 485 26.62 -16.63 17.37
CA THR A 485 26.86 -18.00 16.87
C THR A 485 26.30 -19.11 17.76
N SER A 486 25.88 -18.77 18.98
CA SER A 486 25.31 -19.70 19.97
C SER A 486 24.29 -19.00 20.86
N VAL A 487 23.35 -19.75 21.40
CA VAL A 487 22.40 -19.25 22.40
C VAL A 487 23.15 -19.06 23.73
N GLY A 488 23.13 -17.85 24.29
CA GLY A 488 23.98 -17.42 25.40
C GLY A 488 23.57 -16.03 25.90
N ASP A 489 24.05 -15.64 27.07
CA ASP A 489 23.99 -14.24 27.51
C ASP A 489 24.85 -13.37 26.58
N ILE A 490 24.44 -12.12 26.37
CA ILE A 490 25.15 -11.18 25.48
C ILE A 490 25.57 -9.96 26.28
N THR A 491 26.87 -9.73 26.43
CA THR A 491 27.41 -8.51 27.01
C THR A 491 27.35 -7.38 26.00
N VAL A 492 26.75 -6.26 26.40
CA VAL A 492 26.69 -5.02 25.63
C VAL A 492 27.46 -3.95 26.36
N SER A 493 28.51 -3.43 25.71
CA SER A 493 29.40 -2.41 26.26
C SER A 493 29.34 -1.15 25.40
N PHE A 494 29.39 0.02 26.03
CA PHE A 494 29.34 1.30 25.32
C PHE A 494 30.32 2.31 25.92
N THR A 495 30.67 3.32 25.12
CA THR A 495 31.51 4.44 25.56
C THR A 495 30.99 5.76 24.99
N LEU A 496 30.95 6.79 25.83
CA LEU A 496 30.60 8.17 25.50
C LEU A 496 31.89 9.00 25.37
N ASP A 497 31.98 9.82 24.33
CA ASP A 497 33.07 10.80 24.18
C ASP A 497 33.16 11.72 25.42
N PRO A 498 34.36 12.21 25.81
CA PRO A 498 34.52 13.06 26.99
C PRO A 498 33.51 14.21 27.04
N VAL A 499 32.83 14.35 28.17
CA VAL A 499 31.81 15.38 28.36
C VAL A 499 32.49 16.77 28.35
N LEU A 500 32.01 17.68 27.49
CA LEU A 500 32.52 19.04 27.37
C LEU A 500 32.22 19.84 28.65
N ASP A 501 33.11 20.76 29.04
CA ASP A 501 33.01 21.59 30.25
C ASP A 501 31.71 22.42 30.36
N THR A 502 30.98 22.57 29.25
CA THR A 502 29.72 23.32 29.15
C THR A 502 28.47 22.48 29.36
N THR A 503 28.60 21.16 29.58
CA THR A 503 27.47 20.21 29.68
C THR A 503 27.71 19.23 30.82
N THR A 504 26.64 18.75 31.46
CA THR A 504 26.72 17.69 32.47
C THR A 504 25.94 16.48 32.00
N LEU A 505 26.54 15.29 32.07
CA LEU A 505 25.84 14.03 31.83
C LEU A 505 24.81 13.83 32.95
N SER A 506 23.54 13.69 32.58
CA SER A 506 22.46 13.35 33.52
C SER A 506 22.38 11.85 33.74
N LYS A 507 22.33 11.06 32.65
CA LYS A 507 22.27 9.60 32.69
C LYS A 507 22.47 8.99 31.32
N ILE A 508 22.77 7.69 31.29
CA ILE A 508 22.79 6.85 30.10
C ILE A 508 21.78 5.72 30.31
N VAL A 509 20.92 5.52 29.30
CA VAL A 509 19.88 4.49 29.31
C VAL A 509 20.14 3.50 28.18
N LEU A 510 20.17 2.21 28.52
CA LEU A 510 20.15 1.11 27.57
C LEU A 510 18.74 0.54 27.51
N SER A 511 18.20 0.50 26.30
CA SER A 511 16.84 0.05 26.01
C SER A 511 16.87 -1.10 25.02
N MET A 512 16.02 -2.10 25.25
CA MET A 512 15.81 -3.22 24.35
C MET A 512 14.33 -3.29 23.98
N ASN A 513 14.00 -3.34 22.69
CA ASN A 513 12.62 -3.37 22.19
C ASN A 513 11.73 -2.29 22.82
N ASN A 514 12.24 -1.06 22.91
CA ASN A 514 11.61 0.12 23.53
C ASN A 514 11.35 0.03 25.05
N LYS A 515 11.92 -0.95 25.73
CA LYS A 515 11.89 -1.06 27.19
C LYS A 515 13.28 -0.76 27.77
N THR A 516 13.36 0.12 28.76
CA THR A 516 14.60 0.32 29.52
C THR A 516 14.97 -0.96 30.24
N VAL A 517 16.18 -1.45 29.98
CA VAL A 517 16.73 -2.65 30.64
C VAL A 517 17.88 -2.29 31.58
N TYR A 518 18.54 -1.14 31.37
CA TYR A 518 19.63 -0.67 32.22
C TYR A 518 19.78 0.87 32.20
N GLU A 519 20.23 1.44 33.31
CA GLU A 519 20.50 2.88 33.47
C GLU A 519 21.78 3.07 34.31
N THR A 520 22.64 4.00 33.89
CA THR A 520 23.91 4.32 34.58
C THR A 520 24.28 5.79 34.41
N GLU A 521 25.12 6.31 35.29
CA GLU A 521 25.72 7.64 35.18
C GLU A 521 27.17 7.60 34.67
N LYS A 522 27.72 6.40 34.45
CA LYS A 522 29.09 6.23 33.95
C LYS A 522 29.16 6.47 32.45
N GLN A 523 30.21 7.17 31.99
CA GLN A 523 30.46 7.43 30.56
C GLN A 523 30.82 6.16 29.77
N THR A 524 31.37 5.15 30.46
CA THR A 524 31.65 3.83 29.92
C THR A 524 31.10 2.80 30.91
N ASP A 525 30.28 1.88 30.44
CA ASP A 525 29.73 0.79 31.23
C ASP A 525 29.39 -0.40 30.34
N GLU A 526 29.09 -1.54 30.99
CA GLU A 526 28.65 -2.77 30.33
C GLU A 526 27.39 -3.32 31.01
N PHE A 527 26.55 -3.99 30.22
CA PHE A 527 25.34 -4.65 30.69
C PHE A 527 25.18 -6.01 30.03
N VAL A 528 24.84 -7.03 30.82
CA VAL A 528 24.62 -8.39 30.32
C VAL A 528 23.14 -8.60 30.05
N LEU A 529 22.79 -8.82 28.78
CA LEU A 529 21.47 -9.27 28.36
C LEU A 529 21.37 -10.77 28.58
N THR A 530 20.57 -11.16 29.56
CA THR A 530 20.37 -12.55 29.96
C THR A 530 19.40 -13.29 29.04
N GLN A 531 19.51 -14.62 28.96
CA GLN A 531 18.66 -15.44 28.09
C GLN A 531 17.15 -15.33 28.36
N ASP A 532 16.71 -14.93 29.55
CA ASP A 532 15.29 -14.77 29.88
C ASP A 532 14.62 -13.58 29.18
N ILE A 533 15.41 -12.62 28.72
CA ILE A 533 14.94 -11.45 27.98
C ILE A 533 15.24 -11.52 26.47
N LEU A 534 15.93 -12.57 26.03
CA LEU A 534 16.31 -12.83 24.63
C LEU A 534 15.55 -14.04 24.08
N ASP A 535 14.73 -13.85 23.04
CA ASP A 535 14.03 -14.94 22.35
C ASP A 535 14.64 -15.20 20.96
N HIS A 536 14.12 -16.17 20.21
CA HIS A 536 14.63 -16.49 18.85
C HIS A 536 14.16 -15.49 17.78
N SER A 537 14.13 -14.20 18.11
CA SER A 537 13.77 -13.10 17.22
C SER A 537 14.87 -12.04 17.15
N GLN A 538 14.57 -10.89 16.53
CA GLN A 538 15.48 -9.75 16.50
C GLN A 538 15.16 -8.82 17.67
N HIS A 539 16.20 -8.39 18.38
CA HIS A 539 16.10 -7.43 19.48
C HIS A 539 16.82 -6.14 19.10
N TRP A 540 16.11 -5.02 19.15
CA TRP A 540 16.70 -3.70 18.94
C TRP A 540 17.25 -3.18 20.26
N VAL A 541 18.55 -2.90 20.29
CA VAL A 541 19.23 -2.35 21.46
C VAL A 541 19.68 -0.93 21.16
N ARG A 542 19.31 0.02 22.02
CA ARG A 542 19.71 1.43 21.90
C ARG A 542 20.31 1.91 23.21
N VAL A 543 21.46 2.57 23.11
CA VAL A 543 22.08 3.32 24.21
C VAL A 543 21.86 4.81 23.96
N THR A 544 21.40 5.54 24.98
CA THR A 544 21.14 6.99 24.88
C THR A 544 21.72 7.71 26.09
N ALA A 545 22.61 8.67 25.86
CA ALA A 545 23.08 9.60 26.88
C ALA A 545 22.21 10.86 26.89
N TYR A 546 21.77 11.25 28.08
CA TYR A 546 20.96 12.43 28.36
C TYR A 546 21.82 13.46 29.09
N PHE A 547 21.77 14.72 28.66
CA PHE A 547 22.50 15.82 29.27
C PHE A 547 21.55 16.77 30.00
N THR A 548 22.07 17.50 30.97
CA THR A 548 21.30 18.47 31.77
C THR A 548 20.78 19.67 30.97
N ASP A 549 21.38 19.96 29.80
CA ASP A 549 20.93 21.00 28.87
C ASP A 549 19.81 20.55 27.92
N GLY A 550 19.30 19.33 28.11
CA GLY A 550 18.22 18.74 27.29
C GLY A 550 18.70 18.08 26.00
N LYS A 551 20.00 18.09 25.69
CA LYS A 551 20.53 17.36 24.54
C LYS A 551 20.59 15.86 24.82
N ARG A 552 20.58 15.08 23.73
CA ARG A 552 20.76 13.62 23.77
C ARG A 552 21.63 13.14 22.61
N VAL A 553 22.46 12.14 22.87
CA VAL A 553 23.20 11.40 21.84
C VAL A 553 22.91 9.91 22.00
N SER A 554 22.75 9.20 20.89
CA SER A 554 22.36 7.79 20.93
C SER A 554 23.06 6.98 19.86
N ASP A 555 23.26 5.69 20.16
CA ASP A 555 23.67 4.67 19.21
C ASP A 555 22.72 3.46 19.28
N ASN A 556 22.66 2.68 18.21
CA ASN A 556 21.71 1.58 18.06
C ASN A 556 22.36 0.38 17.39
N MET A 557 21.99 -0.83 17.84
CA MET A 557 22.34 -2.08 17.19
C MET A 557 21.13 -3.03 17.14
N VAL A 558 21.20 -4.04 16.27
CA VAL A 558 20.25 -5.15 16.21
C VAL A 558 20.95 -6.44 16.61
N ILE A 559 20.43 -7.13 17.61
CA ILE A 559 20.82 -8.50 17.96
C ILE A 559 19.88 -9.46 17.24
N ASP A 560 20.41 -10.24 16.30
CA ASP A 560 19.61 -11.13 15.44
C ASP A 560 19.79 -12.61 15.82
N LEU A 561 18.87 -13.15 16.62
CA LEU A 561 18.89 -14.54 17.07
C LEU A 561 18.12 -15.48 16.11
N THR A 562 17.61 -14.98 14.98
CA THR A 562 16.74 -15.77 14.08
C THR A 562 17.46 -16.96 13.44
N SER A 563 18.77 -16.84 13.24
CA SER A 563 19.63 -17.91 12.67
C SER A 563 19.77 -19.12 13.60
N LEU A 564 19.52 -18.95 14.90
CA LEU A 564 19.60 -20.00 15.91
C LEU A 564 18.32 -20.84 16.01
N ARG A 565 17.28 -20.51 15.23
CA ARG A 565 15.95 -21.14 15.28
C ARG A 565 15.93 -22.62 14.87
N ASN A 566 16.98 -23.17 14.24
CA ASN A 566 17.00 -24.57 13.77
C ASN A 566 18.38 -25.26 13.85
N ARG A 567 18.68 -25.89 14.98
CA ARG A 567 19.49 -27.14 15.02
C ARG A 567 18.89 -28.13 16.01
N ARG A 568 17.76 -28.75 15.65
CA ARG A 568 17.38 -30.07 16.21
C ARG A 568 17.49 -31.12 15.08
N PRO A 569 18.14 -32.27 15.32
CA PRO A 569 18.20 -33.34 14.33
C PRO A 569 16.79 -33.91 14.13
N ARG A 570 16.33 -33.96 12.88
CA ARG A 570 15.09 -34.65 12.51
C ARG A 570 15.26 -36.15 12.79
N PHE A 571 14.68 -36.63 13.90
CA PHE A 571 14.30 -38.03 14.01
C PHE A 571 13.06 -38.25 13.14
N SER A 572 13.17 -39.10 12.13
CA SER A 572 12.02 -39.57 11.35
C SER A 572 11.31 -40.67 12.14
N SER A 573 10.16 -40.39 12.73
CA SER A 573 9.21 -41.42 13.15
C SER A 573 8.26 -41.72 11.99
N ARG A 574 8.61 -42.72 11.19
CA ARG A 574 7.62 -43.51 10.44
C ARG A 574 6.99 -44.48 11.43
N ASP A 575 5.78 -44.21 11.89
CA ASP A 575 4.92 -45.25 12.43
C ASP A 575 3.89 -45.63 11.37
N VAL A 576 4.21 -46.75 10.73
CA VAL A 576 3.35 -47.52 9.85
C VAL A 576 2.49 -48.41 10.76
N LEU A 577 1.19 -48.16 10.81
CA LEU A 577 0.22 -49.17 11.28
C LEU A 577 -0.14 -50.07 10.10
N GLY A 578 0.70 -51.09 9.90
CA GLY A 578 0.41 -52.24 9.07
C GLY A 578 0.61 -53.49 9.91
N ALA A 579 -0.47 -53.97 10.52
CA ALA A 579 -0.46 -55.22 11.25
C ALA A 579 -0.25 -56.40 10.28
N SER A 580 0.90 -57.06 10.39
CA SER A 580 1.06 -58.43 9.92
C SER A 580 1.84 -59.23 10.97
N THR A 581 1.07 -60.03 11.72
CA THR A 581 1.39 -61.40 12.16
C THR A 581 2.75 -61.69 12.81
N PHE A 582 2.71 -61.88 14.13
CA PHE A 582 3.29 -63.00 14.89
C PHE A 582 4.39 -63.86 14.23
N SER A 583 5.59 -63.84 14.81
CA SER A 583 6.17 -64.95 15.60
C SER A 583 7.70 -65.04 15.43
N GLY A 584 8.42 -65.20 16.56
CA GLY A 584 9.82 -65.64 16.54
C GLY A 584 10.78 -64.95 17.51
N PHE A 585 10.53 -65.06 18.80
CA PHE A 585 11.51 -64.86 19.87
C PHE A 585 12.55 -66.01 19.83
N SER A 586 13.86 -65.70 19.93
CA SER A 586 14.94 -66.53 20.54
C SER A 586 16.31 -65.93 20.19
N GLN A 587 16.93 -65.19 21.12
CA GLN A 587 18.15 -65.56 21.87
C GLN A 587 19.46 -65.57 21.05
N PHE A 588 20.36 -64.60 21.31
CA PHE A 588 21.61 -64.75 22.11
C PHE A 588 22.70 -65.58 21.37
N ILE A 589 24.00 -65.30 21.35
CA ILE A 589 24.93 -64.26 21.82
C ILE A 589 26.33 -64.65 21.23
N PHE A 590 27.26 -63.69 21.10
CA PHE A 590 28.72 -63.81 20.81
C PHE A 590 29.21 -64.41 19.47
N GLY A 591 30.18 -63.72 18.85
CA GLY A 591 31.28 -64.35 18.10
C GLY A 591 31.68 -63.66 16.79
N ASN A 592 32.74 -62.83 16.88
CA ASN A 592 33.54 -62.18 15.82
C ASN A 592 32.91 -61.08 14.95
#